data_AF-A0A0P7DWB3-F1
#
_entry.id   AF-A0A0P7DWB3-F1
#
_cell.length_a   1.000
_cell.length_b   1.000
_cell.length_c   1.000
_cell.angle_alpha   90.00
_cell.angle_beta   90.00
_cell.angle_gamma   90.00
#
_symmetry.space_group_name_H-M   'P 1'
#
loop_
_entity.id
_entity.type
_entity.pdbx_description
1 polymer ?
#
loop_
_entity_poly.entity_id
_entity_poly.type
_entity_poly.pdbx_seq_one_letter_code
_entity_poly.pdbx_strand_id
1 'polypeptide(L)'
;MSLLESFKKLGNYFGAYKVHLCSEVKGQVSENGKPLINAKIERLLCFSDGKYVENYVYTDDKGGFSFPEANIRSNQPAVPFAELFTSQIITLIHEGTKYILWTSRLSGTKYRHEYAKKLSCLKADISDEKVSFFFRNDEVQGYKLSAGGIARWDEDFEVIDLDSYYGLSEIESDDEDH
;
A
#
# COMPACT_ATOMS: atom_id res chain seq x y z
N MET A 1 16.03 10.11 -15.56
CA MET A 1 16.08 10.45 -14.11
C MET A 1 17.08 11.57 -13.91
N SER A 2 16.79 12.51 -13.02
CA SER A 2 17.72 13.60 -12.65
C SER A 2 18.86 13.08 -11.76
N LEU A 3 20.03 13.73 -11.80
CA LEU A 3 21.17 13.43 -10.93
C LEU A 3 20.78 13.41 -9.44
N LEU A 4 19.93 14.36 -9.03
CA LEU A 4 19.42 14.48 -7.65
C LEU A 4 18.62 13.23 -7.22
N GLU A 5 17.80 12.70 -8.13
CA GLU A 5 17.00 11.48 -7.88
C GLU A 5 17.90 10.26 -7.74
N SER A 6 18.96 10.16 -8.55
CA SER A 6 19.96 9.10 -8.42
C SER A 6 20.68 9.15 -7.06
N PHE A 7 21.05 10.35 -6.57
CA PHE A 7 21.66 10.52 -5.26
C PHE A 7 20.72 10.15 -4.11
N LYS A 8 19.43 10.55 -4.19
CA LYS A 8 18.42 10.13 -3.20
C LYS A 8 18.28 8.62 -3.14
N LYS A 9 18.21 7.95 -4.30
CA LYS A 9 18.14 6.48 -4.37
C LYS A 9 19.38 5.80 -3.82
N LEU A 10 20.58 6.36 -4.04
CA LEU A 10 21.81 5.87 -3.41
C LEU A 10 21.76 6.00 -1.88
N GLY A 11 21.10 7.05 -1.38
CA GLY A 11 20.76 7.26 0.03
C GLY A 11 20.14 6.04 0.73
N ASN A 12 19.40 5.21 0.00
CA ASN A 12 18.74 4.01 0.53
C ASN A 12 19.70 2.93 1.05
N TYR A 13 20.99 2.99 0.68
CA TYR A 13 22.00 2.02 1.11
C TYR A 13 22.80 2.47 2.35
N PHE A 14 22.57 3.69 2.85
CA PHE A 14 23.28 4.25 4.00
C PHE A 14 22.45 4.24 5.28
N GLY A 15 23.05 3.82 6.39
CA GLY A 15 22.44 3.81 7.72
C GLY A 15 22.69 2.50 8.47
N ALA A 16 22.67 2.56 9.80
CA ALA A 16 22.95 1.41 10.65
C ALA A 16 21.82 0.37 10.65
N TYR A 17 20.56 0.82 10.53
CA TYR A 17 19.40 -0.03 10.71
C TYR A 17 18.80 -0.45 9.38
N LYS A 18 18.46 -1.74 9.24
CA LYS A 18 17.64 -2.23 8.14
C LYS A 18 16.18 -1.86 8.41
N VAL A 19 15.52 -1.27 7.43
CA VAL A 19 14.09 -0.95 7.45
C VAL A 19 13.42 -1.75 6.35
N HIS A 20 12.44 -2.56 6.71
CA HIS A 20 11.59 -3.29 5.78
C HIS A 20 10.46 -2.38 5.30
N LEU A 21 10.40 -2.11 4.00
CA LEU A 21 9.37 -1.23 3.43
C LEU A 21 8.14 -2.00 2.94
N CYS A 22 8.35 -3.15 2.30
CA CYS A 22 7.29 -3.90 1.64
C CYS A 22 7.76 -5.33 1.39
N SER A 23 6.90 -6.29 1.70
CA SER A 23 7.13 -7.71 1.40
C SER A 23 7.14 -7.94 -0.12
N GLU A 24 7.48 -9.15 -0.55
CA GLU A 24 7.21 -9.55 -1.94
C GLU A 24 5.73 -9.31 -2.28
N VAL A 25 5.50 -8.72 -3.45
CA VAL A 25 4.15 -8.47 -3.98
C VAL A 25 3.94 -9.39 -5.16
N LYS A 26 2.84 -10.13 -5.15
CA LYS A 26 2.34 -10.90 -6.29
C LYS A 26 0.88 -10.57 -6.46
N GLY A 27 0.50 -10.23 -7.69
CA GLY A 27 -0.88 -9.87 -7.94
C GLY A 27 -1.32 -10.14 -9.37
N GLN A 28 -2.61 -9.94 -9.59
CA GLN A 28 -3.27 -10.09 -10.86
C GLN A 28 -4.32 -8.98 -11.00
N VAL A 29 -4.36 -8.35 -12.17
CA VAL A 29 -5.32 -7.30 -12.48
C VAL A 29 -6.22 -7.68 -13.66
N SER A 30 -7.49 -7.32 -13.57
CA SER A 30 -8.49 -7.54 -14.60
C SER A 30 -9.42 -6.34 -14.78
N GLU A 31 -10.18 -6.37 -15.87
CA GLU A 31 -11.35 -5.53 -16.10
C GLU A 31 -12.55 -6.43 -16.40
N ASN A 32 -13.57 -6.40 -15.55
CA ASN A 32 -14.75 -7.27 -15.64
C ASN A 32 -14.36 -8.76 -15.79
N GLY A 33 -13.36 -9.20 -15.02
CA GLY A 33 -12.79 -10.54 -15.02
C GLY A 33 -11.83 -10.86 -16.17
N LYS A 34 -11.64 -9.94 -17.13
CA LYS A 34 -10.69 -10.13 -18.24
C LYS A 34 -9.31 -9.62 -17.86
N PRO A 35 -8.23 -10.42 -18.00
CA PRO A 35 -6.90 -9.97 -17.65
C PRO A 35 -6.44 -8.71 -18.39
N LEU A 36 -5.86 -7.76 -17.65
CA LEU A 36 -5.24 -6.57 -18.23
C LEU A 36 -3.79 -6.87 -18.60
N ILE A 37 -3.51 -7.07 -19.89
CA ILE A 37 -2.19 -7.44 -20.42
C ILE A 37 -1.36 -6.18 -20.72
N ASN A 38 -0.05 -6.24 -20.45
CA ASN A 38 0.89 -5.14 -20.70
C ASN A 38 0.47 -3.81 -20.05
N ALA A 39 -0.24 -3.89 -18.92
CA ALA A 39 -0.64 -2.75 -18.14
C ALA A 39 0.46 -2.39 -17.14
N LYS A 40 0.70 -1.08 -16.94
CA LYS A 40 1.79 -0.62 -16.09
C LYS A 40 1.36 -0.64 -14.63
N ILE A 41 2.11 -1.34 -13.80
CA ILE A 41 1.98 -1.33 -12.35
C ILE A 41 3.13 -0.52 -11.76
N GLU A 42 2.82 0.48 -10.95
CA GLU A 42 3.78 1.32 -10.23
C GLU A 42 3.71 1.01 -8.73
N ARG A 43 4.87 0.97 -8.07
CA ARG A 43 4.99 0.81 -6.63
C ARG A 43 5.83 1.94 -6.06
N LEU A 44 5.25 2.67 -5.12
CA LEU A 44 5.91 3.70 -4.32
C LEU A 44 5.91 3.28 -2.85
N LEU A 45 7.09 3.24 -2.26
CA LEU A 45 7.31 2.89 -0.87
C LEU A 45 8.06 4.01 -0.19
N CYS A 46 7.64 4.44 1.00
CA CYS A 46 8.29 5.51 1.76
C CYS A 46 8.59 5.07 3.18
N PHE A 47 9.67 5.60 3.75
CA PHE A 47 9.95 5.57 5.18
C PHE A 47 9.78 6.96 5.78
N SER A 48 9.53 7.02 7.08
CA SER A 48 9.29 8.25 7.85
C SER A 48 10.44 9.28 7.81
N ASP A 49 11.63 8.93 7.34
CA ASP A 49 12.76 9.86 7.13
C ASP A 49 12.79 10.47 5.72
N GLY A 50 11.80 10.18 4.89
CA GLY A 50 11.69 10.67 3.52
C GLY A 50 12.43 9.81 2.49
N LYS A 51 13.12 8.73 2.88
CA LYS A 51 13.65 7.75 1.93
C LYS A 51 12.51 7.00 1.26
N TYR A 52 12.72 6.64 -0.01
CA TYR A 52 11.69 5.99 -0.82
C TYR A 52 12.28 5.02 -1.83
N VAL A 53 11.45 4.05 -2.23
CA VAL A 53 11.69 3.15 -3.36
C VAL A 53 10.53 3.33 -4.32
N GLU A 54 10.86 3.63 -5.58
CA GLU A 54 9.89 3.73 -6.67
C GLU A 54 10.35 2.85 -7.83
N ASN A 55 9.49 1.93 -8.25
CA ASN A 55 9.71 1.06 -9.39
C ASN A 55 8.39 0.69 -10.08
N TYR A 56 8.49 0.10 -11.27
CA TYR A 56 7.32 -0.33 -12.04
C TYR A 56 7.60 -1.64 -12.76
N VAL A 57 6.54 -2.35 -13.12
CA VAL A 57 6.54 -3.55 -13.97
C VAL A 57 5.35 -3.48 -14.93
N TYR A 58 5.35 -4.33 -15.95
CA TYR A 58 4.20 -4.55 -16.82
C TYR A 58 3.59 -5.91 -16.52
N THR A 59 2.27 -6.01 -16.65
CA THR A 59 1.55 -7.26 -16.46
C THR A 59 1.80 -8.25 -17.60
N ASP A 60 1.77 -9.53 -17.29
CA ASP A 60 1.90 -10.63 -18.25
C ASP A 60 0.60 -10.92 -19.02
N ASP A 61 0.59 -12.01 -19.79
CA ASP A 61 -0.54 -12.48 -20.60
C ASP A 61 -1.76 -12.92 -19.77
N LYS A 62 -1.60 -13.09 -18.46
CA LYS A 62 -2.64 -13.41 -17.49
C LYS A 62 -2.95 -12.22 -16.58
N GLY A 63 -2.45 -11.02 -16.89
CA GLY A 63 -2.63 -9.84 -16.05
C GLY A 63 -1.83 -9.90 -14.74
N GLY A 64 -0.91 -10.84 -14.62
CA GLY A 64 -0.08 -11.07 -13.46
C GLY A 64 1.07 -10.07 -13.37
N PHE A 65 1.46 -9.70 -12.14
CA PHE A 65 2.63 -8.85 -11.87
C PHE A 65 3.31 -9.27 -10.57
N SER A 66 4.59 -8.91 -10.43
CA SER A 66 5.31 -9.11 -9.17
C SER A 66 6.33 -8.02 -8.90
N PHE A 67 6.58 -7.77 -7.61
CA PHE A 67 7.70 -6.98 -7.14
C PHE A 67 8.45 -7.74 -6.05
N PRO A 68 9.80 -7.69 -6.04
CA PRO A 68 10.56 -8.28 -4.95
C PRO A 68 10.35 -7.51 -3.65
N GLU A 69 10.64 -8.17 -2.52
CA GLU A 69 10.74 -7.53 -1.20
C GLU A 69 11.66 -6.30 -1.28
N ALA A 70 11.28 -5.21 -0.59
CA ALA A 70 12.01 -3.96 -0.57
C ALA A 70 12.46 -3.59 0.84
N ASN A 71 13.76 -3.30 0.96
CA ASN A 71 14.38 -2.85 2.20
C ASN A 71 15.31 -1.66 1.92
N ILE A 72 15.48 -0.80 2.92
CA ILE A 72 16.46 0.29 2.90
C ILE A 72 17.30 0.29 4.18
N ARG A 73 18.29 1.17 4.24
CA ARG A 73 19.05 1.51 5.44
C ARG A 73 18.67 2.90 5.93
N SER A 74 18.60 3.08 7.26
CA SER A 74 18.39 4.40 7.88
C SER A 74 19.03 4.49 9.27
N ASN A 75 19.28 5.71 9.73
CA ASN A 75 19.67 6.02 11.11
C ASN A 75 18.50 6.56 11.95
N GLN A 76 17.35 6.89 11.35
CA GLN A 76 16.19 7.40 12.07
C GLN A 76 15.72 6.48 13.22
N PRO A 77 15.84 5.13 13.13
CA PRO A 77 15.48 4.26 14.25
C PRO A 77 16.30 4.48 15.54
N ALA A 78 17.46 5.16 15.47
CA ALA A 78 18.24 5.54 16.65
C ALA A 78 17.87 6.92 17.22
N VAL A 79 16.99 7.68 16.56
CA VAL A 79 16.58 9.00 17.01
C VAL A 79 15.48 8.84 18.06
N PRO A 80 15.70 9.30 19.32
CA PRO A 80 14.69 9.20 20.36
C PRO A 80 13.39 9.91 19.96
N PHE A 81 12.25 9.29 20.27
CA PHE A 81 10.90 9.82 20.02
C PHE A 81 10.53 10.06 18.55
N ALA A 82 11.38 9.67 17.59
CA ALA A 82 10.99 9.69 16.19
C ALA A 82 9.84 8.71 15.93
N GLU A 83 8.75 9.18 15.35
CA GLU A 83 7.69 8.31 14.85
C GLU A 83 8.24 7.49 13.67
N LEU A 84 8.26 6.17 13.80
CA LEU A 84 8.73 5.27 12.76
C LEU A 84 7.53 4.66 12.05
N PHE A 85 7.44 4.87 10.74
CA PHE A 85 6.42 4.24 9.92
C PHE A 85 6.90 4.06 8.49
N THR A 86 6.29 3.11 7.80
CA THR A 86 6.44 2.93 6.36
C THR A 86 5.10 3.13 5.67
N SER A 87 5.14 3.59 4.42
CA SER A 87 3.96 3.76 3.57
C SER A 87 4.15 2.97 2.29
N GLN A 88 3.07 2.35 1.82
CA GLN A 88 3.06 1.53 0.62
C GLN A 88 1.93 2.00 -0.28
N ILE A 89 2.21 2.23 -1.57
CA ILE A 89 1.20 2.50 -2.60
C ILE A 89 1.53 1.64 -3.81
N ILE A 90 0.58 0.85 -4.27
CA ILE A 90 0.65 0.08 -5.51
C ILE A 90 -0.48 0.54 -6.41
N THR A 91 -0.14 0.88 -7.64
CA THR A 91 -1.01 1.56 -8.58
C THR A 91 -0.99 0.86 -9.93
N LEU A 92 -2.14 0.72 -10.56
CA LEU A 92 -2.29 0.37 -11.97
C LEU A 92 -2.55 1.63 -12.79
N ILE A 93 -1.86 1.76 -13.92
CA ILE A 93 -2.16 2.75 -14.95
C ILE A 93 -2.78 2.04 -16.15
N HIS A 94 -4.04 2.34 -16.43
CA HIS A 94 -4.79 1.76 -17.54
C HIS A 94 -5.59 2.86 -18.24
N GLU A 95 -5.41 2.99 -19.57
CA GLU A 95 -6.08 3.99 -20.40
C GLU A 95 -6.00 5.44 -19.88
N GLY A 96 -4.86 5.80 -19.27
CA GLY A 96 -4.64 7.13 -18.68
C GLY A 96 -5.28 7.31 -17.30
N THR A 97 -6.02 6.32 -16.80
CA THR A 97 -6.62 6.31 -15.46
C THR A 97 -5.70 5.59 -14.47
N LYS A 98 -5.67 6.14 -13.25
CA LYS A 98 -4.88 5.63 -12.13
C LYS A 98 -5.77 4.90 -11.13
N TYR A 99 -5.53 3.61 -10.94
CA TYR A 99 -6.25 2.76 -9.98
C TYR A 99 -5.35 2.41 -8.79
N ILE A 100 -5.79 2.70 -7.57
CA ILE A 100 -5.05 2.31 -6.36
C ILE A 100 -5.39 0.87 -6.02
N LEU A 101 -4.46 -0.04 -6.34
CA LEU A 101 -4.61 -1.46 -6.03
C LEU A 101 -4.49 -1.71 -4.54
N TRP A 102 -3.51 -1.05 -3.91
CA TRP A 102 -3.20 -1.16 -2.49
C TRP A 102 -2.58 0.13 -1.97
N THR A 103 -3.01 0.55 -0.78
CA THR A 103 -2.38 1.59 0.01
C THR A 103 -2.43 1.25 1.49
N SER A 104 -1.33 1.44 2.22
CA SER A 104 -1.32 1.29 3.68
C SER A 104 -0.17 2.08 4.31
N ARG A 105 -0.33 2.39 5.60
CA ARG A 105 0.71 2.93 6.48
C ARG A 105 0.92 1.95 7.63
N LEU A 106 2.15 1.51 7.80
CA LEU A 106 2.56 0.53 8.80
C LEU A 106 3.41 1.22 9.85
N SER A 107 3.08 1.03 11.13
CA SER A 107 3.96 1.47 12.21
C SER A 107 5.22 0.58 12.29
N GLY A 108 6.36 1.21 12.55
CA GLY A 108 7.65 0.57 12.74
C GLY A 108 8.44 0.32 11.45
N THR A 109 9.43 -0.56 11.57
CA THR A 109 10.46 -0.82 10.56
C THR A 109 10.61 -2.30 10.21
N LYS A 110 9.82 -3.16 10.85
CA LYS A 110 9.96 -4.60 10.80
C LYS A 110 9.05 -5.21 9.73
N TYR A 111 9.47 -6.39 9.26
CA TYR A 111 8.62 -7.26 8.47
C TYR A 111 7.34 -7.62 9.26
N ARG A 112 6.20 -7.64 8.57
CA ARG A 112 4.90 -8.08 9.11
C ARG A 112 4.30 -9.17 8.25
N HIS A 113 4.00 -10.31 8.87
CA HIS A 113 3.50 -11.49 8.18
C HIS A 113 2.09 -11.27 7.61
N GLU A 114 1.25 -10.50 8.31
CA GLU A 114 -0.13 -10.23 7.91
C GLU A 114 -0.18 -9.46 6.59
N TYR A 115 0.69 -8.45 6.46
CA TYR A 115 0.89 -7.69 5.23
C TYR A 115 1.46 -8.57 4.11
N ALA A 116 2.44 -9.41 4.41
CA ALA A 116 3.00 -10.33 3.42
C ALA A 116 1.95 -11.28 2.85
N LYS A 117 1.05 -11.80 3.71
CA LYS A 117 -0.06 -12.66 3.29
C LYS A 117 -0.94 -11.93 2.27
N LYS A 118 -1.36 -10.69 2.57
CA LYS A 118 -2.18 -9.87 1.66
C LYS A 118 -1.46 -9.55 0.35
N LEU A 119 -0.21 -9.11 0.43
CA LEU A 119 0.59 -8.71 -0.74
C LEU A 119 0.99 -9.88 -1.63
N SER A 120 1.05 -11.11 -1.11
CA SER A 120 1.38 -12.32 -1.89
C SER A 120 0.24 -12.82 -2.82
N CYS A 121 -0.96 -12.26 -2.69
CA CYS A 121 -2.13 -12.67 -3.47
C CYS A 121 -3.05 -11.48 -3.79
N LEU A 122 -2.47 -10.36 -4.23
CA LEU A 122 -3.21 -9.13 -4.53
C LEU A 122 -4.00 -9.28 -5.83
N LYS A 123 -5.30 -9.60 -5.73
CA LYS A 123 -6.22 -9.68 -6.88
C LYS A 123 -7.09 -8.43 -6.93
N ALA A 124 -7.18 -7.79 -8.09
CA ALA A 124 -7.97 -6.57 -8.27
C ALA A 124 -8.66 -6.54 -9.63
N ASP A 125 -9.93 -6.16 -9.64
CA ASP A 125 -10.62 -5.80 -10.87
C ASP A 125 -10.85 -4.28 -10.90
N ILE A 126 -10.56 -3.62 -12.02
CA ILE A 126 -10.77 -2.17 -12.12
C ILE A 126 -12.24 -1.75 -12.14
N SER A 127 -13.17 -2.69 -12.30
CA SER A 127 -14.59 -2.44 -12.07
C SER A 127 -14.97 -2.35 -10.59
N ASP A 128 -14.10 -2.80 -9.68
CA ASP A 128 -14.34 -2.73 -8.25
C ASP A 128 -14.13 -1.31 -7.71
N GLU A 129 -14.99 -0.91 -6.78
CA GLU A 129 -14.84 0.35 -6.08
C GLU A 129 -13.61 0.36 -5.17
N LYS A 130 -13.07 1.54 -4.87
CA LYS A 130 -12.00 1.66 -3.88
C LYS A 130 -12.61 1.61 -2.48
N VAL A 131 -12.14 0.71 -1.64
CA VAL A 131 -12.57 0.62 -0.23
C VAL A 131 -11.40 0.78 0.72
N SER A 132 -11.68 1.16 1.96
CA SER A 132 -10.78 0.93 3.09
C SER A 132 -11.24 -0.36 3.78
N PHE A 133 -10.32 -1.13 4.34
CA PHE A 133 -10.65 -2.39 4.97
C PHE A 133 -9.73 -2.71 6.14
N PHE A 134 -10.26 -3.47 7.09
CA PHE A 134 -9.52 -4.10 8.16
C PHE A 134 -9.11 -5.53 7.80
N PHE A 135 -8.01 -5.96 8.41
CA PHE A 135 -7.55 -7.34 8.44
C PHE A 135 -6.86 -7.62 9.78
N ARG A 136 -6.65 -8.90 10.09
CA ARG A 136 -6.17 -9.38 11.39
C ARG A 136 -4.82 -8.76 11.77
N ASN A 137 -4.62 -8.59 13.07
CA ASN A 137 -3.35 -8.24 13.67
C ASN A 137 -2.93 -9.39 14.58
N ASP A 138 -1.85 -10.08 14.23
CA ASP A 138 -1.38 -11.24 14.99
C ASP A 138 -0.52 -10.80 16.20
N GLU A 139 -0.09 -9.53 16.26
CA GLU A 139 0.79 -8.98 17.30
C GLU A 139 0.04 -8.29 18.45
N VAL A 140 -1.09 -7.64 18.16
CA VAL A 140 -1.84 -6.84 19.16
C VAL A 140 -3.30 -7.27 19.18
N GLN A 141 -3.66 -8.01 20.24
CA GLN A 141 -5.03 -8.48 20.44
C GLN A 141 -6.01 -7.30 20.55
N GLY A 142 -7.17 -7.42 19.90
CA GLY A 142 -8.22 -6.40 19.93
C GLY A 142 -8.04 -5.24 18.96
N TYR A 143 -6.92 -5.16 18.25
CA TYR A 143 -6.68 -4.18 17.19
C TYR A 143 -6.63 -4.86 15.83
N LYS A 144 -7.11 -4.19 14.78
CA LYS A 144 -6.99 -4.66 13.40
C LYS A 144 -6.01 -3.77 12.63
N LEU A 145 -5.35 -4.35 11.64
CA LEU A 145 -4.55 -3.62 10.67
C LEU A 145 -5.46 -3.08 9.59
N SER A 146 -5.08 -2.00 8.91
CA SER A 146 -5.88 -1.40 7.85
C SER A 146 -5.08 -1.13 6.58
N ALA A 147 -5.79 -1.20 5.47
CA ALA A 147 -5.32 -0.83 4.15
C ALA A 147 -6.50 -0.34 3.31
N GLY A 148 -6.22 0.08 2.08
CA GLY A 148 -7.26 0.44 1.13
C GLY A 148 -6.85 0.18 -0.31
N GLY A 149 -7.83 0.21 -1.21
CA GLY A 149 -7.62 -0.05 -2.62
C GLY A 149 -8.78 -0.80 -3.25
N ILE A 150 -8.58 -1.19 -4.50
CA ILE A 150 -9.55 -2.00 -5.26
C ILE A 150 -9.29 -3.50 -5.14
N ALA A 151 -8.16 -3.92 -4.55
CA ALA A 151 -7.89 -5.34 -4.36
C ALA A 151 -8.84 -6.00 -3.35
N ARG A 152 -9.08 -7.30 -3.52
CA ARG A 152 -10.01 -8.12 -2.74
C ARG A 152 -9.39 -9.44 -2.29
N TRP A 153 -9.87 -9.96 -1.16
CA TRP A 153 -9.47 -11.24 -0.59
C TRP A 153 -10.70 -11.98 -0.07
N ASP A 154 -10.75 -13.29 -0.27
CA ASP A 154 -11.87 -14.14 0.17
C ASP A 154 -11.96 -14.26 1.70
N GLU A 155 -10.83 -14.09 2.38
CA GLU A 155 -10.70 -14.18 3.83
C GLU A 155 -9.98 -12.96 4.41
N ASP A 156 -10.24 -12.69 5.69
CA ASP A 156 -9.50 -11.69 6.48
C ASP A 156 -9.63 -10.28 5.90
N PHE A 157 -10.79 -9.94 5.35
CA PHE A 157 -11.06 -8.69 4.64
C PHE A 157 -12.42 -8.15 5.08
N GLU A 158 -12.39 -7.07 5.85
CA GLU A 158 -13.58 -6.43 6.40
C GLU A 158 -13.64 -4.99 5.92
N VAL A 159 -14.54 -4.71 4.98
CA VAL A 159 -14.72 -3.36 4.44
C VAL A 159 -15.16 -2.42 5.55
N ILE A 160 -14.50 -1.27 5.61
CA ILE A 160 -14.81 -0.18 6.55
C ILE A 160 -15.85 0.71 5.89
N ASP A 161 -17.01 0.81 6.52
CA ASP A 161 -17.94 1.90 6.27
C ASP A 161 -17.37 3.18 6.91
N LEU A 162 -16.95 4.13 6.06
CA LEU A 162 -16.29 5.34 6.51
C LEU A 162 -17.25 6.27 7.25
N ASP A 163 -18.54 6.30 6.88
CA ASP A 163 -19.52 7.18 7.51
C ASP A 163 -19.79 6.74 8.95
N SER A 164 -19.95 5.42 9.14
CA SER A 164 -20.02 4.82 10.48
C SER A 164 -18.71 4.99 11.25
N TYR A 165 -17.56 4.80 10.61
CA TYR A 165 -16.25 4.85 11.28
C TYR A 165 -15.89 6.25 11.81
N TYR A 166 -16.20 7.29 11.06
CA TYR A 166 -15.95 8.67 11.48
C TYR A 166 -17.11 9.30 12.26
N GLY A 167 -18.22 8.57 12.46
CA GLY A 167 -19.41 9.10 13.11
C GLY A 167 -20.08 10.24 12.32
N LEU A 168 -19.91 10.24 10.99
CA LEU A 168 -20.45 11.30 10.13
C LEU A 168 -21.95 11.14 9.87
N SER A 169 -22.54 10.00 10.23
CA SER A 169 -23.98 9.75 10.15
C SER A 169 -24.82 10.59 11.12
N GLU A 170 -24.21 11.26 12.10
CA GLU A 170 -24.90 12.09 13.09
C GLU A 170 -24.81 13.60 12.80
N ILE A 171 -24.12 14.01 11.74
CA ILE A 171 -24.08 15.42 11.31
C ILE A 171 -25.26 15.64 10.37
N GLU A 172 -26.46 15.79 10.92
CA GLU A 172 -27.55 16.46 10.23
C GLU A 172 -27.06 17.87 9.87
N SER A 173 -27.14 18.22 8.59
CA SER A 173 -26.94 19.60 8.15
C SER A 173 -28.05 20.43 8.77
N ASP A 174 -27.72 21.23 9.79
CA ASP A 174 -28.49 22.42 10.16
C ASP A 174 -28.41 23.40 8.97
N ASP A 175 -29.15 23.10 7.90
CA ASP A 175 -29.59 24.12 6.95
C ASP A 175 -30.66 24.95 7.69
N GLU A 176 -30.19 25.88 8.53
CA GLU A 176 -31.02 26.96 9.05
C GLU A 176 -31.50 27.82 7.87
N ASP A 177 -32.81 27.77 7.65
CA ASP A 177 -33.58 28.76 6.91
C ASP A 177 -33.19 30.19 7.35
N HIS A 178 -32.54 30.95 6.46
CA HIS A 178 -32.45 32.42 6.51
C HIS A 178 -32.75 33.04 5.14
#